data_AF-A0A958P4G8-F1
#
_entry.id   AF-A0A958P4G8-F1
#
_cell.length_a   1.000
_cell.length_b   1.000
_cell.length_c   1.000
_cell.angle_alpha   90.00
_cell.angle_beta   90.00
_cell.angle_gamma   90.00
#
_symmetry.space_group_name_H-M   'P 1'
#
loop_
_entity.id
_entity.type
_entity.pdbx_description
1 polymer ?
#
loop_
_entity_poly.entity_id
_entity_poly.type
_entity_poly.pdbx_seq_one_letter_code
_entity_poly.pdbx_strand_id
1 'polypeptide(L)'
;VPTGTDVTNFIEKPFSILIDLNTEDCFPLEYISTLSKAKFKVGANGNYRDEECDLTIDISQNKSLDYLIIQIKHYLKMIQPG
;
A
#
# COMPACT_ATOMS: atom_id res chain seq x y z
N VAL A 1 12.74 4.39 14.92
CA VAL A 1 11.35 4.73 14.58
C VAL A 1 11.35 6.08 13.87
N PRO A 2 10.73 6.25 12.69
CA PRO A 2 10.63 7.55 12.01
C PRO A 2 9.86 8.58 12.87
N THR A 3 10.41 9.78 13.08
CA THR A 3 9.84 10.82 13.99
C THR A 3 9.54 12.16 13.32
N GLY A 4 9.62 12.26 11.99
CA GLY A 4 9.35 13.50 11.28
C GLY A 4 7.88 13.93 11.38
N THR A 5 7.64 15.25 11.47
CA THR A 5 6.29 15.82 11.49
C THR A 5 5.47 15.39 10.28
N ASP A 6 6.10 15.34 9.10
CA ASP A 6 5.43 14.91 7.86
C ASP A 6 4.98 13.45 7.92
N VAL A 7 5.81 12.57 8.52
CA VAL A 7 5.46 11.15 8.71
C VAL A 7 4.27 11.03 9.67
N THR A 8 4.31 11.77 10.78
CA THR A 8 3.22 11.77 11.78
C THR A 8 1.91 12.26 11.15
N ASN A 9 1.96 13.36 10.41
CA ASN A 9 0.80 13.90 9.70
C ASN A 9 0.27 12.93 8.64
N PHE A 10 1.16 12.20 7.96
CA PHE A 10 0.77 11.22 6.95
C PHE A 10 0.05 10.02 7.57
N ILE A 11 0.62 9.40 8.62
CA ILE A 11 0.01 8.22 9.26
C ILE A 11 -1.32 8.57 9.94
N GLU A 12 -1.46 9.77 10.48
CA GLU A 12 -2.68 10.24 11.13
C GLU A 12 -3.80 10.62 10.15
N LYS A 13 -3.47 10.87 8.88
CA LYS A 13 -4.44 11.27 7.87
C LYS A 13 -5.30 10.06 7.45
N PRO A 14 -6.65 10.15 7.55
CA PRO A 14 -7.54 9.05 7.21
C PRO A 14 -7.82 9.02 5.70
N PHE A 15 -6.81 8.66 4.91
CA PHE A 15 -6.98 8.50 3.47
C PHE A 15 -8.07 7.48 3.15
N SER A 16 -8.84 7.71 2.09
CA SER A 16 -9.77 6.68 1.59
C SER A 16 -9.00 5.45 1.13
N ILE A 17 -7.90 5.64 0.41
CA ILE A 17 -7.02 4.59 -0.09
C ILE A 17 -5.56 5.01 0.09
N LEU A 18 -4.75 4.12 0.65
CA LEU A 18 -3.28 4.17 0.62
C LEU A 18 -2.79 3.16 -0.42
N ILE A 19 -1.98 3.62 -1.37
CA ILE A 19 -1.39 2.77 -2.41
C ILE A 19 0.11 2.64 -2.13
N ASP A 20 0.53 1.43 -1.78
CA ASP A 20 1.93 1.07 -1.65
C ASP A 20 2.48 0.58 -2.99
N LEU A 21 3.35 1.39 -3.59
CA LEU A 21 4.01 1.10 -4.86
C LEU A 21 5.41 0.50 -4.69
N ASN A 22 5.78 0.11 -3.48
CA ASN A 22 7.03 -0.56 -3.20
C ASN A 22 6.91 -2.07 -3.43
N THR A 23 7.88 -2.64 -4.14
CA THR A 23 7.98 -4.07 -4.44
C THR A 23 9.10 -4.76 -3.68
N GLU A 24 9.82 -4.02 -2.84
CA GLU A 24 10.96 -4.51 -2.05
C GLU A 24 10.68 -4.34 -0.55
N ASP A 25 11.61 -4.76 0.29
CA ASP A 25 11.54 -4.49 1.73
C ASP A 25 12.07 -3.10 2.06
N CYS A 26 11.23 -2.33 2.73
CA CYS A 26 11.56 -0.96 3.12
C CYS A 26 10.93 -0.67 4.48
N PHE A 27 11.74 -0.81 5.53
CA PHE A 27 11.29 -0.62 6.92
C PHE A 27 10.59 0.73 7.18
N PRO A 28 11.03 1.88 6.60
CA PRO A 28 10.26 3.12 6.71
C PRO A 28 8.85 3.06 6.12
N LEU A 29 8.67 2.35 5.00
CA LEU A 29 7.36 2.19 4.36
C LEU A 29 6.49 1.18 5.09
N GLU A 30 7.09 0.11 5.62
CA GLU A 30 6.43 -0.79 6.57
C GLU A 30 5.86 -0.01 7.75
N TYR A 31 6.69 0.80 8.42
CA TYR A 31 6.25 1.62 9.54
C TYR A 31 5.09 2.56 9.17
N ILE A 32 5.18 3.22 8.02
CA ILE A 32 4.13 4.12 7.53
C ILE A 32 2.84 3.34 7.22
N SER A 33 2.96 2.20 6.53
CA SER A 33 1.83 1.37 6.13
C SER A 33 1.10 0.82 7.35
N THR A 34 1.84 0.23 8.30
CA THR A 34 1.29 -0.32 9.55
C THR A 34 0.53 0.72 10.35
N LEU A 35 1.12 1.90 10.58
CA LEU A 35 0.52 2.93 11.43
C LEU A 35 -0.50 3.83 10.72
N SER A 36 -0.59 3.77 9.39
CA SER A 36 -1.52 4.64 8.65
C SER A 36 -2.98 4.34 9.02
N LYS A 37 -3.75 5.42 9.25
CA LYS A 37 -5.20 5.43 9.45
C LYS A 37 -6.00 5.37 8.14
N ALA A 38 -5.37 5.00 7.03
CA ALA A 38 -6.06 4.81 5.77
C ALA A 38 -7.17 3.75 5.91
N LYS A 39 -8.31 3.98 5.25
CA LYS A 39 -9.49 3.10 5.31
C LYS A 39 -9.36 1.85 4.44
N PHE A 40 -8.46 1.90 3.46
CA PHE A 40 -8.16 0.80 2.58
C PHE A 40 -6.69 0.92 2.14
N LYS A 41 -5.93 -0.16 2.22
CA LYS A 41 -4.50 -0.23 1.88
C LYS A 41 -4.31 -1.28 0.80
N VAL A 42 -3.59 -0.92 -0.27
CA VAL A 42 -3.31 -1.82 -1.40
C VAL A 42 -1.85 -1.79 -1.79
N GLY A 43 -1.25 -2.94 -2.07
CA GLY A 43 0.15 -3.05 -2.47
C GLY A 43 0.47 -4.34 -3.22
N ALA A 44 1.74 -4.56 -3.53
CA ALA A 44 2.23 -5.86 -4.02
C ALA A 44 2.20 -6.92 -2.91
N ASN A 45 2.04 -8.19 -3.27
CA ASN A 45 2.20 -9.30 -2.33
C ASN A 45 3.64 -9.42 -1.81
N GLY A 46 3.78 -9.98 -0.61
CA GLY A 46 5.03 -10.26 0.07
C GLY A 46 5.35 -9.31 1.22
N ASN A 47 5.99 -9.87 2.25
CA ASN A 47 6.52 -9.19 3.43
C ASN A 47 5.41 -8.47 4.21
N TYR A 48 5.67 -7.27 4.74
CA TYR A 48 4.70 -6.54 5.57
C TYR A 48 3.38 -6.24 4.86
N ARG A 49 3.37 -6.14 3.52
CA ARG A 49 2.16 -5.81 2.77
C ARG A 49 1.11 -6.93 2.85
N ASP A 50 1.52 -8.18 3.01
CA ASP A 50 0.57 -9.30 3.17
C ASP A 50 -0.17 -9.23 4.51
N GLU A 51 0.42 -8.60 5.52
CA GLU A 51 -0.20 -8.43 6.84
C GLU A 51 -0.97 -7.10 6.94
N GLU A 52 -0.48 -6.07 6.26
CA GLU A 52 -0.96 -4.69 6.44
C GLU A 52 -1.94 -4.20 5.37
N CYS A 53 -1.89 -4.75 4.14
CA CYS A 53 -2.78 -4.34 3.07
C CYS A 53 -4.09 -5.13 3.08
N ASP A 54 -5.21 -4.43 2.89
CA ASP A 54 -6.53 -5.05 2.69
C ASP A 54 -6.62 -5.79 1.34
N LEU A 55 -5.79 -5.38 0.37
CA LEU A 55 -5.63 -6.04 -0.92
C LEU A 55 -4.15 -6.10 -1.31
N THR A 56 -3.66 -7.29 -1.60
CA THR A 56 -2.35 -7.48 -2.24
C THR A 56 -2.49 -7.99 -3.68
N ILE A 57 -1.58 -7.54 -4.54
CA ILE A 57 -1.51 -7.93 -5.95
C ILE A 57 -0.35 -8.89 -6.14
N ASP A 58 -0.62 -10.09 -6.68
CA ASP A 58 0.44 -11.00 -7.07
C ASP A 58 1.22 -10.47 -8.28
N ILE A 59 2.50 -10.16 -8.04
CA ILE A 59 3.45 -9.69 -9.06
C ILE A 59 4.47 -10.76 -9.47
N SER A 60 4.25 -12.03 -9.10
CA SER A 60 5.14 -13.15 -9.43
C SER A 60 5.38 -13.31 -10.94
N GLN A 61 4.36 -12.99 -11.76
CA GLN A 61 4.43 -13.05 -13.22
C GLN A 61 5.18 -11.87 -13.84
N ASN A 62 5.19 -10.71 -13.18
CA ASN A 62 5.88 -9.52 -13.65
C ASN A 62 6.13 -8.54 -12.49
N LYS A 63 7.39 -8.40 -12.09
CA LYS A 63 7.81 -7.56 -10.96
C LYS A 63 7.93 -6.06 -11.29
N SER A 64 7.52 -5.62 -12.48
CA SER A 64 7.60 -4.21 -12.85
C SER A 64 6.57 -3.36 -12.09
N LEU A 65 6.97 -2.14 -11.75
CA LEU A 65 6.07 -1.16 -11.13
C LEU A 65 4.89 -0.83 -12.05
N ASP A 66 5.11 -0.76 -13.36
CA ASP A 66 4.03 -0.52 -14.34
C ASP A 66 2.97 -1.61 -14.30
N TYR A 67 3.38 -2.87 -14.19
CA TYR A 67 2.46 -3.99 -14.06
C TYR A 67 1.63 -3.87 -12.77
N LEU A 68 2.27 -3.59 -11.63
CA LEU A 68 1.59 -3.37 -10.36
C LEU A 68 0.54 -2.25 -10.47
N ILE A 69 0.91 -1.10 -11.03
CA ILE A 69 -0.01 0.04 -11.21
C ILE A 69 -1.21 -0.34 -12.08
N ILE A 70 -1.00 -1.08 -13.17
CA ILE A 70 -2.08 -1.54 -14.04
C ILE A 70 -3.03 -2.49 -13.29
N GLN A 71 -2.49 -3.44 -12.53
CA GLN A 71 -3.30 -4.38 -11.75
C GLN A 71 -4.08 -3.68 -10.63
N ILE A 72 -3.45 -2.79 -9.86
CA ILE A 72 -4.14 -2.01 -8.82
C ILE A 72 -5.30 -1.23 -9.44
N LYS A 73 -5.08 -0.55 -10.57
CA LYS A 73 -6.15 0.17 -11.29
C LYS A 73 -7.27 -0.75 -11.76
N HIS A 74 -6.95 -1.97 -12.19
CA HIS A 74 -7.93 -2.95 -12.62
C HIS A 74 -8.83 -3.37 -11.44
N TYR A 75 -8.24 -3.80 -10.33
CA TYR A 75 -9.00 -4.30 -9.19
C TYR A 75 -9.74 -3.19 -8.43
N LEU A 76 -9.15 -2.00 -8.27
CA LEU A 76 -9.86 -0.88 -7.64
C LEU A 76 -11.11 -0.44 -8.41
N LYS A 77 -11.14 -0.61 -9.75
CA LYS A 77 -12.35 -0.35 -10.55
C LYS A 77 -13.45 -1.39 -10.31
N MET A 78 -13.08 -2.62 -9.95
CA MET A 78 -14.04 -3.69 -9.66
C MET A 78 -14.64 -3.54 -8.27
N ILE A 79 -13.87 -3.01 -7.31
CA ILE A 79 -14.28 -2.78 -5.93
C ILE A 79 -15.02 -1.43 -5.83
N GLN A 80 -15.87 -1.08 -6.80
CA GLN A 80 -16.59 0.21 -6.78
C GLN A 80 -17.20 0.45 -5.38
N PRO A 81 -16.84 1.53 -4.68
CA PRO A 81 -17.58 1.94 -3.50
C PRO A 81 -18.96 2.37 -3.99
N GLY A 82 -20.00 1.75 -3.47
CA GLY A 82 -21.37 2.23 -3.62
C GLY A 82 -21.52 3.66 -3.09
#